data_AF-A0A963E243-F1
#
_entry.id   AF-A0A963E243-F1
#
_cell.length_a   1.000
_cell.length_b   1.000
_cell.length_c   1.000
_cell.angle_alpha   90.00
_cell.angle_beta   90.00
_cell.angle_gamma   90.00
#
_symmetry.space_group_name_H-M   'P 1'
#
loop_
_entity.id
_entity.type
_entity.pdbx_description
1 polymer ?
#
loop_
_entity_poly.entity_id
_entity_poly.type
_entity_poly.pdbx_seq_one_letter_code
_entity_poly.pdbx_strand_id
1 'polypeptide(L)'
;PIEFEDKSTPAVFGGYVDTYTIAQAVTDEATKPIHYEARQAMLDLPDDKLPVVDEEFEDVTEGEEEASKHRLKSRWAGLEAMVGTEERIGKVAADLVDHWERRLEAMDGKAMVVAMSRRIAVELYEAIRKLRPDWHSDDEGAGVMKVIMTGSASDPAHFQPHVRSKVKLKAIERRFKDPADPLKIV
;
A
#
# COMPACT_ATOMS: atom_id res chain seq x y z
N PRO A 1 14.82 -12.25 -12.36
CA PRO A 1 15.40 -13.34 -11.53
C PRO A 1 15.47 -12.88 -10.08
N ILE A 2 14.90 -13.67 -9.17
CA ILE A 2 14.99 -13.39 -7.73
C ILE A 2 16.20 -14.18 -7.24
N GLU A 3 17.31 -13.48 -7.05
CA GLU A 3 18.46 -14.00 -6.31
C GLU A 3 18.42 -13.32 -4.94
N PHE A 4 17.97 -14.07 -3.94
CA PHE A 4 18.27 -13.77 -2.54
C PHE A 4 19.38 -14.71 -2.10
N GLU A 5 20.24 -14.23 -1.19
CA GLU A 5 21.51 -14.86 -0.78
C GLU A 5 21.40 -16.38 -0.47
N ASP A 6 20.22 -16.85 -0.04
CA ASP A 6 19.98 -18.26 0.32
C ASP A 6 19.04 -19.04 -0.62
N LYS A 7 18.52 -18.44 -1.69
CA LYS A 7 17.52 -19.08 -2.58
C LYS A 7 17.82 -18.83 -4.05
N SER A 8 18.79 -19.57 -4.59
CA SER A 8 19.08 -19.59 -6.02
C SER A 8 18.12 -20.55 -6.74
N THR A 9 17.19 -20.00 -7.52
CA THR A 9 16.29 -20.80 -8.38
C THR A 9 17.10 -21.69 -9.34
N PRO A 10 18.17 -21.19 -9.99
CA PRO A 10 19.02 -22.04 -10.81
C PRO A 10 19.74 -23.17 -10.06
N ALA A 11 20.14 -22.96 -8.81
CA ALA A 11 20.81 -24.01 -8.02
C ALA A 11 19.86 -25.16 -7.66
N VAL A 12 18.57 -24.86 -7.47
CA VAL A 12 17.54 -25.86 -7.12
C VAL A 12 16.96 -26.54 -8.35
N PHE A 13 16.67 -25.77 -9.41
CA PHE A 13 15.90 -26.25 -10.57
C PHE A 13 16.74 -26.42 -11.85
N GLY A 14 18.03 -26.07 -11.82
CA GLY A 14 18.90 -26.08 -13.00
C GLY A 14 18.72 -24.84 -13.89
N GLY A 15 19.23 -24.92 -15.11
CA GLY A 15 19.14 -23.80 -16.07
C GLY A 15 17.71 -23.49 -16.48
N TYR A 16 17.46 -22.23 -16.85
CA TYR A 16 16.20 -21.83 -17.46
C TYR A 16 16.04 -22.51 -18.83
N VAL A 17 14.92 -23.22 -19.03
CA VAL A 17 14.57 -23.84 -20.33
C VAL A 17 14.21 -22.76 -21.36
N ASP A 18 13.48 -21.74 -20.92
CA ASP A 18 13.13 -20.56 -21.69
C ASP A 18 12.94 -19.36 -20.75
N THR A 19 13.07 -18.14 -21.28
CA THR A 19 12.86 -16.90 -20.51
C THR A 19 12.07 -15.90 -21.33
N TYR A 20 10.87 -15.56 -20.86
CA TYR A 20 10.05 -14.50 -21.42
C TYR A 20 10.10 -13.26 -20.52
N THR A 21 10.75 -12.21 -21.01
CA THR A 21 11.01 -10.99 -20.25
C THR A 21 9.88 -9.98 -20.35
N ILE A 22 9.80 -9.05 -19.39
CA ILE A 22 8.83 -7.94 -19.43
C ILE A 22 9.02 -7.09 -20.70
N ALA A 23 10.26 -6.91 -21.16
CA ALA A 23 10.56 -6.17 -22.38
C ALA A 23 9.97 -6.84 -23.64
N GLN A 24 10.06 -8.17 -23.72
CA GLN A 24 9.40 -8.94 -24.79
C GLN A 24 7.88 -8.82 -24.68
N ALA A 25 7.30 -8.97 -23.48
CA ALA A 25 5.87 -8.83 -23.25
C ALA A 25 5.30 -7.47 -23.68
N VAL A 26 6.07 -6.39 -23.49
CA VAL A 26 5.69 -5.05 -23.96
C VAL A 26 5.79 -4.94 -25.48
N THR A 27 6.84 -5.52 -26.08
CA THR A 27 7.06 -5.50 -27.54
C THR A 27 5.96 -6.26 -28.29
N ASP A 28 5.52 -7.39 -27.72
CA ASP A 28 4.47 -8.23 -28.27
C ASP A 28 3.05 -7.74 -27.91
N GLU A 29 2.93 -6.57 -27.26
CA GLU A 29 1.68 -5.98 -26.78
C GLU A 29 0.88 -6.84 -25.79
N ALA A 30 1.49 -7.89 -25.24
CA ALA A 30 0.90 -8.74 -24.20
C ALA A 30 0.73 -7.99 -22.87
N THR A 31 1.57 -6.98 -22.61
CA THR A 31 1.46 -6.06 -21.48
C THR A 31 1.54 -4.60 -21.92
N LYS A 32 0.96 -3.70 -21.11
CA LYS A 32 1.05 -2.24 -21.35
C LYS A 32 2.36 -1.68 -20.77
N PRO A 33 2.94 -0.63 -21.37
CA PRO A 33 4.13 0.03 -20.83
C PRO A 33 3.83 0.68 -19.48
N ILE A 34 4.83 0.70 -18.60
CA ILE A 34 4.75 1.31 -17.28
C ILE A 34 5.38 2.71 -17.35
N HIS A 35 4.60 3.72 -16.96
CA HIS A 35 5.10 5.08 -16.77
C HIS A 35 5.36 5.32 -15.29
N TYR A 36 6.59 5.70 -14.95
CA TYR A 36 6.99 6.01 -13.58
C TYR A 36 7.10 7.52 -13.40
N GLU A 37 6.39 8.04 -12.40
CA GLU A 37 6.52 9.42 -11.96
C GLU A 37 7.02 9.42 -10.50
N ALA A 38 8.24 9.90 -10.29
CA ALA A 38 8.78 10.08 -8.94
C ALA A 38 8.14 11.31 -8.30
N ARG A 39 7.51 11.14 -7.14
CA ARG A 39 6.98 12.24 -6.32
C ARG A 39 7.69 12.27 -4.98
N GLN A 40 8.29 13.42 -4.64
CA GLN A 40 8.94 13.64 -3.34
C GLN A 40 8.02 14.45 -2.45
N ALA A 41 7.55 13.85 -1.36
CA ALA A 41 6.98 14.60 -0.25
C ALA A 41 8.13 15.07 0.65
N MET A 42 8.51 16.35 0.58
CA MET A 42 9.55 16.89 1.45
C MET A 42 9.14 16.76 2.92
N LEU A 43 10.02 16.13 3.70
CA LEU A 43 9.93 16.04 5.15
C LEU A 43 10.69 17.25 5.73
N ASP A 44 9.97 18.22 6.27
CA ASP A 44 10.56 19.16 7.23
C ASP A 44 10.45 18.49 8.60
N LEU A 45 11.50 17.77 9.01
CA LEU A 45 11.59 17.20 10.34
C LEU A 45 12.55 18.07 11.15
N PRO A 46 12.09 18.75 12.22
CA PRO A 46 13.00 19.31 13.19
C PRO A 46 13.70 18.16 13.95
N ASP A 47 15.00 18.31 14.19
CA ASP A 47 15.89 17.28 14.76
C ASP A 47 15.44 16.76 16.15
N ASP A 48 14.50 17.45 16.80
CA ASP A 48 13.95 17.13 18.12
C ASP A 48 12.81 16.09 18.09
N LYS A 49 12.32 15.70 16.91
CA LYS A 49 11.23 14.73 16.71
C LYS A 49 11.69 13.39 16.13
N LEU A 50 12.89 12.94 16.47
CA LEU A 50 13.27 11.54 16.24
C LEU A 50 12.33 10.63 17.07
N PRO A 51 11.50 9.80 16.43
CA PRO A 51 10.47 9.06 17.14
C PRO A 51 11.07 7.97 18.03
N VAL A 52 10.54 7.88 19.26
CA VAL A 52 10.70 6.73 20.14
C VAL A 52 10.03 5.55 19.44
N VAL A 53 10.80 4.47 19.26
CA VAL A 53 10.34 3.22 18.65
C VAL A 53 9.21 2.65 19.50
N ASP A 54 7.98 2.66 18.98
CA ASP A 54 6.86 1.96 19.61
C ASP A 54 7.11 0.45 19.52
N GLU A 55 7.00 -0.25 20.64
CA GLU A 55 7.22 -1.70 20.74
C GLU A 55 6.05 -2.53 20.14
N GLU A 56 4.98 -1.90 19.67
CA GLU A 56 3.77 -2.58 19.15
C GLU A 56 3.85 -3.07 17.69
N PHE A 57 5.02 -3.04 17.05
CA PHE A 57 5.13 -3.42 15.63
C PHE A 57 5.36 -4.93 15.42
N GLU A 58 4.26 -5.68 15.32
CA GLU A 58 4.21 -7.00 14.69
C GLU A 58 3.68 -6.90 13.25
N ASP A 59 4.19 -7.77 12.36
CA ASP A 59 3.81 -7.98 10.93
C ASP A 59 4.61 -7.32 9.79
N VAL A 60 5.95 -7.24 9.86
CA VAL A 60 6.79 -7.06 8.64
C VAL A 60 7.89 -8.13 8.48
N THR A 61 8.08 -9.05 9.43
CA THR A 61 9.22 -10.00 9.42
C THR A 61 8.83 -11.48 9.51
N GLU A 62 7.84 -11.93 8.74
CA GLU A 62 7.66 -13.37 8.48
C GLU A 62 8.74 -13.84 7.50
N GLY A 63 9.89 -14.32 8.02
CA GLY A 63 10.85 -15.07 7.19
C GLY A 63 12.34 -15.06 7.56
N GLU A 64 12.82 -14.21 8.47
CA GLU A 64 14.27 -14.11 8.75
C GLU A 64 14.71 -14.66 10.13
N GLU A 65 16.00 -14.91 10.33
CA GLU A 65 16.56 -15.37 11.61
C GLU A 65 16.36 -14.34 12.75
N GLU A 66 16.14 -14.84 13.97
CA GLU A 66 15.75 -14.08 15.18
C GLU A 66 16.64 -12.87 15.50
N ALA A 67 17.95 -12.93 15.22
CA ALA A 67 18.88 -11.83 15.46
C ALA A 67 18.83 -10.73 14.37
N SER A 68 18.54 -11.09 13.11
CA SER A 68 18.31 -10.12 12.01
C SER A 68 17.00 -9.36 12.22
N LYS A 69 15.95 -10.07 12.70
CA LYS A 69 14.64 -9.49 12.97
C LYS A 69 14.72 -8.28 13.89
N HIS A 70 15.49 -8.31 14.98
CA HIS A 70 15.48 -7.22 15.96
C HIS A 70 16.11 -5.92 15.42
N ARG A 71 17.16 -6.03 14.59
CA ARG A 71 17.80 -4.87 13.95
C ARG A 71 16.96 -4.31 12.81
N LEU A 72 16.34 -5.19 12.01
CA LEU A 72 15.37 -4.75 11.01
C LEU A 72 14.19 -4.05 11.70
N LYS A 73 13.57 -4.66 12.70
CA LYS A 73 12.42 -4.09 13.45
C LYS A 73 12.68 -2.65 13.91
N SER A 74 13.82 -2.38 14.56
CA SER A 74 14.15 -1.02 15.03
C SER A 74 14.32 -0.01 13.89
N ARG A 75 14.97 -0.39 12.79
CA ARG A 75 15.12 0.48 11.61
C ARG A 75 13.77 0.76 10.92
N TRP A 76 12.94 -0.26 10.80
CA TRP A 76 11.62 -0.18 10.19
C TRP A 76 10.66 0.67 11.03
N ALA A 77 10.67 0.51 12.35
CA ALA A 77 9.87 1.35 13.26
C ALA A 77 10.29 2.82 13.20
N GLY A 78 11.60 3.11 13.17
CA GLY A 78 12.09 4.48 12.99
C GLY A 78 11.66 5.09 11.65
N LEU A 79 11.75 4.31 10.56
CA LEU A 79 11.32 4.76 9.24
C LEU A 79 9.80 4.97 9.17
N GLU A 80 9.01 4.05 9.71
CA GLU A 80 7.55 4.17 9.74
C GLU A 80 7.11 5.39 10.53
N ALA A 81 7.72 5.65 11.69
CA ALA A 81 7.36 6.79 12.51
C ALA A 81 7.76 8.13 11.84
N MET A 82 8.82 8.17 11.03
CA MET A 82 9.13 9.32 10.18
C MET A 82 8.14 9.49 9.02
N VAL A 83 7.81 8.39 8.33
CA VAL A 83 6.95 8.37 7.13
C VAL A 83 5.47 8.58 7.49
N GLY A 84 5.05 8.13 8.67
CA GLY A 84 3.69 8.15 9.17
C GLY A 84 3.40 9.30 10.14
N THR A 85 4.15 10.41 10.02
CA THR A 85 3.78 11.66 10.71
C THR A 85 2.48 12.20 10.12
N GLU A 86 1.59 12.72 10.98
CA GLU A 86 0.29 13.27 10.55
C GLU A 86 0.45 14.36 9.47
N GLU A 87 1.46 15.22 9.63
CA GLU A 87 1.78 16.27 8.66
C GLU A 87 2.10 15.69 7.28
N ARG A 88 2.95 14.66 7.21
CA ARG A 88 3.33 14.03 5.94
C ARG A 88 2.14 13.32 5.33
N ILE A 89 1.37 12.57 6.12
CA ILE A 89 0.17 11.88 5.64
C ILE A 89 -0.81 12.88 5.05
N GLY A 90 -1.01 14.04 5.69
CA GLY A 90 -1.84 15.12 5.15
C GLY A 90 -1.33 15.65 3.80
N LYS A 91 -0.02 15.90 3.67
CA LYS A 91 0.58 16.34 2.39
C LYS A 91 0.42 15.28 1.29
N VAL A 92 0.65 14.00 1.61
CA VAL A 92 0.49 12.88 0.67
C VAL A 92 -0.98 12.70 0.27
N ALA A 93 -1.92 12.82 1.21
CA ALA A 93 -3.36 12.73 0.93
C ALA A 93 -3.79 13.85 -0.03
N ALA A 94 -3.33 15.09 0.20
CA ALA A 94 -3.65 16.22 -0.65
C ALA A 94 -3.09 16.06 -2.07
N ASP A 95 -1.82 15.66 -2.20
CA ASP A 95 -1.20 15.39 -3.51
C ASP A 95 -1.90 14.23 -4.24
N LEU A 96 -2.26 13.17 -3.52
CA LEU A 96 -2.94 12.01 -4.10
C LEU A 96 -4.32 12.38 -4.65
N VAL A 97 -5.13 13.12 -3.89
CA VAL A 97 -6.46 13.57 -4.31
C VAL A 97 -6.37 14.47 -5.54
N ASP A 98 -5.50 15.48 -5.49
CA ASP A 98 -5.29 16.43 -6.58
C ASP A 98 -4.78 15.73 -7.85
N HIS A 99 -3.80 14.83 -7.73
CA HIS A 99 -3.32 14.04 -8.85
C HIS A 99 -4.40 13.11 -9.41
N TRP A 100 -5.17 12.46 -8.54
CA TRP A 100 -6.24 11.55 -8.95
C TRP A 100 -7.33 12.26 -9.74
N GLU A 101 -7.78 13.43 -9.27
CA GLU A 101 -8.81 14.21 -9.95
C GLU A 101 -8.35 14.73 -11.32
N ARG A 102 -7.13 15.29 -11.39
CA ARG A 102 -6.54 15.72 -12.68
C ARG A 102 -6.41 14.56 -13.66
N ARG A 103 -6.05 13.37 -13.17
CA ARG A 103 -5.97 12.17 -14.00
C ARG A 103 -7.34 11.80 -14.58
N LEU A 104 -8.39 11.87 -13.77
CA LEU A 104 -9.76 11.54 -14.19
C LEU A 104 -10.30 12.47 -15.29
N GLU A 105 -9.81 13.70 -15.40
CA GLU A 105 -10.16 14.62 -16.52
C GLU A 105 -9.73 14.07 -17.89
N ALA A 106 -8.63 13.32 -17.93
CA ALA A 106 -8.07 12.77 -19.16
C ALA A 106 -8.39 11.28 -19.36
N MET A 107 -8.51 10.51 -18.27
CA MET A 107 -8.64 9.06 -18.32
C MET A 107 -9.36 8.52 -17.09
N ASP A 108 -10.48 7.83 -17.30
CA ASP A 108 -11.10 7.02 -16.25
C ASP A 108 -10.25 5.78 -15.95
N GLY A 109 -10.25 5.34 -14.70
CA GLY A 109 -9.49 4.20 -14.26
C GLY A 109 -9.71 3.89 -12.80
N LYS A 110 -8.85 3.03 -12.25
CA LYS A 110 -8.82 2.72 -10.82
C LYS A 110 -7.40 2.87 -10.29
N ALA A 111 -7.28 3.14 -8.99
CA ALA A 111 -6.02 3.29 -8.30
C ALA A 111 -5.92 2.28 -7.15
N MET A 112 -4.68 1.86 -6.89
CA MET A 112 -4.32 1.06 -5.74
C MET A 112 -3.18 1.78 -5.01
N VAL A 113 -3.36 2.00 -3.72
CA VAL A 113 -2.43 2.70 -2.85
C VAL A 113 -1.83 1.69 -1.88
N VAL A 114 -0.52 1.48 -1.99
CA VAL A 114 0.19 0.56 -1.10
C VAL A 114 0.89 1.35 -0.01
N ALA A 115 0.40 1.21 1.22
CA ALA A 115 0.99 1.82 2.40
C ALA A 115 2.06 0.92 3.04
N MET A 116 2.98 1.53 3.78
CA MET A 116 4.06 0.84 4.50
C MET A 116 3.56 0.04 5.70
N SER A 117 2.51 0.50 6.37
CA SER A 117 1.90 -0.17 7.53
C SER A 117 0.38 -0.02 7.50
N ARG A 118 -0.31 -0.87 8.28
CA ARG A 118 -1.78 -0.83 8.44
C ARG A 118 -2.23 0.49 9.06
N ARG A 119 -1.47 1.01 10.03
CA ARG A 119 -1.69 2.32 10.64
C ARG A 119 -1.65 3.44 9.60
N ILE A 120 -0.60 3.51 8.79
CA ILE A 120 -0.49 4.52 7.73
C ILE A 120 -1.63 4.39 6.72
N ALA A 121 -2.05 3.16 6.38
CA ALA A 121 -3.18 2.96 5.46
C ALA A 121 -4.49 3.56 6.01
N VAL A 122 -4.79 3.31 7.28
CA VAL A 122 -6.00 3.83 7.93
C VAL A 122 -5.92 5.34 8.14
N GLU A 123 -4.78 5.87 8.58
CA GLU A 123 -4.58 7.32 8.74
C GLU A 123 -4.65 8.06 7.40
N LEU A 124 -4.09 7.49 6.32
CA LEU A 124 -4.20 8.05 4.98
C LEU A 124 -5.65 8.03 4.48
N TYR A 125 -6.39 6.95 4.73
CA TYR A 125 -7.81 6.88 4.42
C TYR A 125 -8.60 7.99 5.11
N GLU A 126 -8.37 8.19 6.41
CA GLU A 126 -9.02 9.24 7.18
C GLU A 126 -8.61 10.65 6.70
N ALA A 127 -7.35 10.86 6.32
CA ALA A 127 -6.90 12.12 5.74
C ALA A 127 -7.59 12.41 4.40
N ILE A 128 -7.71 11.41 3.52
CA ILE A 128 -8.46 11.53 2.25
C ILE A 128 -9.95 11.78 2.54
N ARG A 129 -10.54 11.08 3.52
CA ARG A 129 -11.95 11.26 3.94
C ARG A 129 -12.23 12.69 4.40
N LYS A 130 -11.29 13.32 5.12
CA LYS A 130 -11.41 14.74 5.51
C LYS A 130 -11.41 15.67 4.31
N LEU A 131 -10.65 15.37 3.26
CA LEU A 131 -10.57 16.16 2.02
C LEU A 131 -11.74 15.91 1.07
N ARG A 132 -12.27 14.68 1.03
CA ARG A 132 -13.38 14.21 0.19
C ARG A 132 -14.35 13.34 1.00
N PRO A 133 -15.22 13.95 1.81
CA PRO A 133 -16.16 13.20 2.65
C PRO A 133 -17.13 12.32 1.87
N ASP A 134 -17.47 12.71 0.65
CA ASP A 134 -18.37 12.04 -0.28
C ASP A 134 -17.81 10.73 -0.86
N TRP A 135 -16.49 10.51 -0.77
CA TRP A 135 -15.85 9.28 -1.25
C TRP A 135 -15.99 8.11 -0.27
N HIS A 136 -16.26 8.43 1.00
CA HIS A 136 -16.44 7.45 2.05
C HIS A 136 -17.88 6.89 2.08
N SER A 137 -17.99 5.64 2.50
CA SER A 137 -19.26 5.00 2.84
C SER A 137 -18.99 3.88 3.84
N ASP A 138 -19.83 3.79 4.86
CA ASP A 138 -19.85 2.64 5.80
C ASP A 138 -20.37 1.37 5.13
N ASP A 139 -21.23 1.49 4.11
CA ASP A 139 -21.70 0.34 3.33
C ASP A 139 -20.56 -0.22 2.45
N GLU A 140 -20.32 -1.52 2.59
CA GLU A 140 -19.35 -2.31 1.83
C GLU A 140 -19.69 -2.44 0.35
N GLY A 141 -20.96 -2.23 -0.02
CA GLY A 141 -21.44 -2.18 -1.41
C GLY A 141 -21.34 -0.80 -2.05
N ALA A 142 -20.96 0.23 -1.30
CA ALA A 142 -20.86 1.61 -1.77
C ALA A 142 -19.50 2.23 -1.45
N GLY A 143 -19.36 3.52 -1.75
CA GLY A 143 -18.14 4.30 -1.56
C GLY A 143 -17.15 4.18 -2.72
N VAL A 144 -16.33 5.22 -2.86
CA VAL A 144 -15.31 5.38 -3.89
C VAL A 144 -13.97 4.79 -3.46
N MET A 145 -13.72 4.73 -2.14
CA MET A 145 -12.48 4.23 -1.55
C MET A 145 -12.69 3.21 -0.42
N LYS A 146 -11.84 2.18 -0.35
CA LYS A 146 -11.84 1.15 0.72
C LYS A 146 -10.43 0.69 1.07
N VAL A 147 -10.05 0.71 2.35
CA VAL A 147 -8.80 0.09 2.83
C VAL A 147 -8.93 -1.43 2.86
N ILE A 148 -7.91 -2.13 2.36
CA ILE A 148 -7.82 -3.59 2.44
C ILE A 148 -6.65 -3.98 3.35
N MET A 149 -6.96 -4.65 4.46
CA MET A 149 -5.97 -5.14 5.41
C MET A 149 -6.46 -6.37 6.16
N THR A 150 -5.53 -7.12 6.75
CA THR A 150 -5.80 -8.15 7.74
C THR A 150 -5.98 -7.54 9.12
N GLY A 151 -6.86 -8.13 9.92
CA GLY A 151 -7.07 -7.74 11.31
C GLY A 151 -6.33 -8.64 12.29
N SER A 152 -5.99 -8.07 13.44
CA SER A 152 -5.43 -8.72 14.62
C SER A 152 -6.29 -8.42 15.85
N ALA A 153 -6.21 -9.26 16.88
CA ALA A 153 -6.90 -9.06 18.15
C ALA A 153 -6.36 -7.85 18.93
N SER A 154 -5.11 -7.44 18.69
CA SER A 154 -4.48 -6.27 19.29
C SER A 154 -4.79 -4.96 18.56
N ASP A 155 -5.58 -5.00 17.48
CA ASP A 155 -5.78 -3.81 16.66
C ASP A 155 -6.60 -2.72 17.38
N PRO A 156 -6.21 -1.45 17.21
CA PRO A 156 -6.99 -0.32 17.71
C PRO A 156 -8.44 -0.34 17.20
N ALA A 157 -9.36 0.22 17.98
CA ALA A 157 -10.79 0.25 17.63
C ALA A 157 -11.07 0.90 16.26
N HIS A 158 -10.28 1.90 15.86
CA HIS A 158 -10.45 2.61 14.59
C HIS A 158 -10.02 1.79 13.36
N PHE A 159 -9.37 0.64 13.54
CA PHE A 159 -9.06 -0.28 12.44
C PHE A 159 -10.24 -1.20 12.09
N GLN A 160 -11.13 -1.44 13.05
CA GLN A 160 -12.22 -2.41 12.92
C GLN A 160 -13.13 -2.19 11.69
N PRO A 161 -13.46 -0.96 11.25
CA PRO A 161 -14.23 -0.72 10.03
C PRO A 161 -13.56 -1.26 8.75
N HIS A 162 -12.24 -1.49 8.77
CA HIS A 162 -11.46 -1.94 7.63
C HIS A 162 -11.14 -3.45 7.70
N VAL A 163 -11.32 -4.08 8.85
CA VAL A 163 -11.11 -5.52 9.05
C VAL A 163 -12.33 -6.31 8.56
N ARG A 164 -12.10 -7.22 7.60
CA ARG A 164 -13.19 -7.91 6.90
C ARG A 164 -12.93 -9.41 6.75
N SER A 165 -14.02 -10.17 6.64
CA SER A 165 -13.94 -11.60 6.33
C SER A 165 -13.49 -11.83 4.89
N LYS A 166 -12.95 -13.02 4.59
CA LYS A 166 -12.55 -13.43 3.22
C LYS A 166 -13.69 -13.26 2.20
N VAL A 167 -14.94 -13.50 2.62
CA VAL A 167 -16.13 -13.34 1.76
C VAL A 167 -16.34 -11.88 1.39
N LYS A 168 -16.23 -10.97 2.36
CA LYS A 168 -16.34 -9.52 2.12
C LYS A 168 -15.19 -8.98 1.28
N LEU A 169 -13.96 -9.44 1.51
CA LEU A 169 -12.80 -9.07 0.69
C LEU A 169 -12.98 -9.48 -0.77
N LYS A 170 -13.49 -10.69 -1.03
CA LYS A 170 -13.84 -11.13 -2.40
C LYS A 170 -14.95 -10.29 -3.04
N ALA A 171 -15.91 -9.81 -2.26
CA ALA A 171 -16.93 -8.89 -2.77
C ALA A 171 -16.31 -7.56 -3.20
N ILE A 172 -15.41 -6.99 -2.40
CA ILE A 172 -14.68 -5.77 -2.76
C ILE A 172 -13.78 -6.00 -3.98
N GLU A 173 -13.08 -7.14 -4.05
CA GLU A 173 -12.29 -7.51 -5.23
C GLU A 173 -13.15 -7.54 -6.50
N ARG A 174 -14.35 -8.13 -6.42
CA ARG A 174 -15.29 -8.17 -7.55
C ARG A 174 -15.74 -6.77 -7.97
N ARG A 175 -16.08 -5.91 -7.00
CA ARG A 175 -16.40 -4.50 -7.25
C ARG A 175 -15.24 -3.76 -7.91
N PHE A 176 -14.02 -3.95 -7.40
CA PHE A 176 -12.84 -3.30 -7.94
C PHE A 176 -12.53 -3.76 -9.37
N LYS A 177 -12.82 -5.02 -9.72
CA LYS A 177 -12.68 -5.52 -11.10
C LYS A 177 -13.75 -5.02 -12.07
N ASP A 178 -14.90 -4.57 -11.59
CA ASP A 178 -15.97 -4.03 -12.43
C ASP A 178 -15.70 -2.57 -12.79
N PRO A 179 -15.46 -2.22 -14.07
CA PRO A 179 -15.17 -0.84 -14.48
C PRO A 179 -16.31 0.15 -14.20
N ALA A 180 -17.56 -0.34 -14.14
CA ALA A 180 -18.75 0.47 -13.90
C ALA A 180 -19.06 0.67 -12.41
N ASP A 181 -18.40 -0.07 -11.50
CA ASP A 181 -18.60 0.12 -10.07
C ASP A 181 -17.97 1.44 -9.59
N PRO A 182 -18.65 2.19 -8.69
CA PRO A 182 -18.15 3.45 -8.15
C PRO A 182 -16.87 3.30 -7.30
N LEU A 183 -16.47 2.08 -6.89
CA LEU A 183 -15.22 1.83 -6.20
C LEU A 183 -14.03 2.05 -7.16
N LYS A 184 -13.27 3.10 -6.90
CA LYS A 184 -12.13 3.52 -7.73
C LYS A 184 -10.78 3.42 -7.03
N ILE A 185 -10.72 3.47 -5.71
CA ILE A 185 -9.46 3.49 -4.94
C ILE A 185 -9.47 2.38 -3.88
N VAL A 186 -8.38 1.63 -3.79
CA VAL A 186 -8.13 0.64 -2.73
C VAL A 186 -6.76 0.81 -2.08
#